data_AF-A0A7W7QWA2-F1
#
_entry.id   AF-A0A7W7QWA2-F1
#
_cell.length_a   1.000
_cell.length_b   1.000
_cell.length_c   1.000
_cell.angle_alpha   90.00
_cell.angle_beta   90.00
_cell.angle_gamma   90.00
#
_symmetry.space_group_name_H-M   'P 1'
#
loop_
_entity.id
_entity.type
_entity.pdbx_description
1 polymer ?
#
loop_
_entity_poly.entity_id
_entity_poly.type
_entity_poly.pdbx_seq_one_letter_code
_entity_poly.pdbx_strand_id
1 'polypeptide(L)' 'MGSIIPLPQPRTAPDLDPRPLAYALSRMAPGLTALVLPGEDWDAMMARRQAAADILDDLLAEFAAEAEAVTW' A
#
# COMPACT_ATOMS: atom_id res chain seq x y z
N MET A 1 19.67 -1.04 39.79
CA MET A 1 19.12 -2.31 39.26
C MET A 1 18.18 -1.97 38.12
N GLY A 2 18.71 -1.86 36.89
CA GLY A 2 17.90 -1.57 35.70
C GLY A 2 17.39 -2.87 35.10
N SER A 3 16.08 -3.04 35.03
CA SER A 3 15.44 -4.19 34.38
C SER A 3 15.39 -3.94 32.88
N ILE A 4 15.99 -4.83 32.09
CA ILE A 4 15.86 -4.81 30.63
C ILE A 4 14.51 -5.45 30.30
N ILE A 5 13.57 -4.65 29.81
CA ILE A 5 12.28 -5.14 29.33
C ILE A 5 12.51 -5.74 27.93
N PRO A 6 12.25 -7.06 27.72
CA PRO A 6 12.37 -7.63 26.40
C PRO A 6 11.33 -7.00 25.47
N LEU A 7 11.80 -6.46 24.34
CA LEU A 7 10.93 -5.97 23.28
C LEU A 7 10.03 -7.12 22.79
N PRO A 8 8.73 -6.89 22.60
CA PRO A 8 7.85 -7.89 22.03
C PRO A 8 8.41 -8.32 20.67
N GLN A 9 8.55 -9.64 20.48
CA GLN A 9 9.02 -10.19 19.21
C GLN A 9 8.12 -9.67 18.07
N PRO A 10 8.69 -9.32 16.90
CA PRO A 10 7.89 -8.94 15.75
C PRO A 10 6.92 -10.09 15.47
N ARG A 11 5.61 -9.80 15.55
CA ARG A 11 4.59 -10.76 15.13
C ARG A 11 4.88 -11.07 13.68
N THR A 12 5.22 -12.33 13.38
CA THR A 12 5.24 -12.83 12.02
C THR A 12 3.86 -12.56 11.44
N ALA A 13 3.78 -11.60 10.52
CA ALA A 13 2.54 -11.34 9.81
C ALA A 13 2.13 -12.64 9.10
N PRO A 14 0.85 -13.04 9.13
CA PRO A 14 0.40 -14.16 8.33
C PRO A 14 0.75 -13.89 6.86
N ASP A 15 1.12 -14.96 6.16
CA ASP A 15 1.44 -14.91 4.74
C ASP A 15 0.16 -14.49 3.99
N LEU A 16 0.05 -13.20 3.69
CA LEU A 16 -1.12 -12.59 3.09
C LEU A 16 -1.02 -12.77 1.58
N ASP A 17 -1.95 -13.54 1.00
CA ASP A 17 -2.08 -13.64 -0.45
C ASP A 17 -2.46 -12.25 -1.02
N PRO A 18 -1.62 -11.65 -1.88
CA PRO A 18 -1.86 -10.32 -2.44
C PRO A 18 -2.79 -10.34 -3.66
N ARG A 19 -3.10 -11.52 -4.23
CA ARG A 19 -3.95 -11.63 -5.43
C ARG A 19 -5.36 -11.06 -5.25
N PRO A 20 -6.06 -11.26 -4.11
CA PRO A 20 -7.37 -10.64 -3.86
C PRO A 20 -7.29 -9.11 -3.77
N LEU A 21 -6.21 -8.57 -3.20
CA LEU A 21 -5.99 -7.13 -3.10
C LEU A 21 -5.75 -6.52 -4.48
N ALA A 22 -4.87 -7.12 -5.29
CA ALA A 22 -4.63 -6.71 -6.67
C ALA A 22 -5.93 -6.77 -7.51
N TYR A 23 -6.71 -7.84 -7.35
CA TYR A 23 -8.01 -7.97 -8.01
C TYR A 23 -8.98 -6.85 -7.57
N ALA A 24 -9.08 -6.55 -6.27
CA ALA A 24 -9.95 -5.47 -5.78
C ALA A 24 -9.51 -4.10 -6.31
N LEU A 25 -8.20 -3.81 -6.31
CA LEU A 25 -7.63 -2.56 -6.84
C LEU A 25 -7.87 -2.42 -8.34
N SER A 26 -7.75 -3.50 -9.12
CA SER A 26 -8.04 -3.50 -10.57
C SER A 26 -9.52 -3.22 -10.91
N ARG A 27 -10.43 -3.46 -9.96
CA ARG A 27 -11.87 -3.26 -10.09
C ARG A 27 -12.34 -1.93 -9.51
N MET A 28 -11.54 -1.28 -8.68
CA MET A 28 -11.82 0.07 -8.22
C MET A 28 -11.64 1.04 -9.38
N ALA A 29 -12.71 1.78 -9.74
CA ALA A 29 -12.56 2.86 -10.69
C ALA A 29 -11.59 3.89 -10.09
N PRO A 30 -10.44 4.20 -10.73
CA PRO A 30 -9.47 5.17 -10.21
C PRO A 30 -10.12 6.54 -9.91
N GLY A 31 -11.25 6.82 -10.57
CA GLY A 31 -12.09 8.01 -10.40
C GLY A 31 -12.71 8.21 -9.01
N LEU A 32 -12.87 7.17 -8.18
CA LEU A 32 -13.88 7.19 -7.11
C LEU A 32 -13.38 7.45 -5.68
N THR A 33 -12.09 7.58 -5.39
CA THR A 33 -11.61 7.57 -3.98
C THR A 33 -10.76 8.75 -3.53
N ALA A 34 -10.55 9.78 -4.35
CA ALA A 34 -9.99 11.05 -3.86
C ALA A 34 -11.14 11.92 -3.36
N LEU A 35 -11.50 11.77 -2.08
CA LEU A 35 -12.36 12.76 -1.40
C LEU A 35 -11.52 14.02 -1.14
N VAL A 36 -12.11 15.19 -1.42
CA VAL A 36 -11.56 16.47 -0.99
C VAL A 36 -11.55 16.51 0.54
N LEU A 37 -10.37 16.70 1.13
CA LEU A 37 -10.22 16.82 2.59
C LEU A 37 -10.63 18.23 3.06
N PRO A 38 -10.99 18.42 4.35
CA PRO A 38 -11.31 19.73 4.89
C PRO A 38 -10.15 20.71 4.67
N GLY A 39 -10.40 21.80 3.93
CA GLY A 39 -9.40 22.82 3.62
C GLY A 39 -8.47 22.50 2.44
N GLU A 40 -8.68 21.37 1.77
CA GLU A 40 -7.96 21.00 0.55
C GLU A 40 -8.66 21.63 -0.66
N ASP A 41 -7.89 22.26 -1.55
CA ASP A 41 -8.41 22.71 -2.84
C ASP A 41 -8.38 21.58 -3.88
N TRP A 42 -8.97 21.83 -5.04
CA TRP A 42 -9.08 20.83 -6.10
C TRP A 42 -7.71 20.39 -6.62
N ASP A 43 -6.77 21.32 -6.78
CA ASP A 43 -5.44 21.04 -7.33
C ASP A 43 -4.62 20.19 -6.36
N ALA A 44 -4.69 20.47 -5.05
CA ALA A 44 -4.07 19.69 -3.99
C ALA A 44 -4.65 18.26 -3.92
N MET A 45 -5.98 18.12 -4.02
CA MET A 45 -6.63 16.82 -4.09
C MET A 45 -6.14 16.01 -5.31
N MET A 46 -6.05 16.64 -6.47
CA MET A 46 -5.57 16.00 -7.70
C MET A 46 -4.09 15.62 -7.61
N ALA A 47 -3.24 16.46 -7.02
CA ALA A 47 -1.83 16.16 -6.80
C ALA A 47 -1.64 14.97 -5.84
N ARG A 48 -2.40 14.94 -4.73
CA ARG A 48 -2.38 13.81 -3.77
C ARG A 48 -2.85 12.51 -4.43
N ARG A 49 -3.88 12.59 -5.27
CA ARG A 49 -4.36 11.45 -6.04
C ARG A 49 -3.29 10.92 -6.99
N GLN A 50 -2.58 11.80 -7.69
CA GLN A 50 -1.49 11.38 -8.57
C GLN A 50 -0.38 10.70 -7.79
N ALA A 51 0.09 11.31 -6.69
CA ALA A 51 1.11 10.71 -5.84
C ALA A 51 0.71 9.33 -5.29
N ALA A 52 -0.56 9.13 -4.94
CA ALA A 52 -1.06 7.83 -4.49
C ALA A 52 -1.08 6.78 -5.62
N ALA A 53 -1.35 7.19 -6.86
CA ALA A 53 -1.27 6.31 -8.02
C ALA A 53 0.18 5.89 -8.29
N ASP A 54 1.11 6.83 -8.26
CA ASP A 54 2.54 6.57 -8.47
C ASP A 54 3.08 5.58 -7.41
N ILE A 55 2.74 5.78 -6.13
CA ILE A 55 3.11 4.85 -5.04
C ILE A 55 2.53 3.46 -5.27
N LEU A 56 1.26 3.37 -5.72
CA LEU A 56 0.63 2.10 -5.96
C LEU A 56 1.30 1.35 -7.13
N ASP A 57 1.64 2.06 -8.20
CA ASP A 57 2.34 1.48 -9.35
C ASP A 57 3.72 0.96 -8.94
N ASP A 58 4.47 1.71 -8.13
CA ASP A 58 5.77 1.27 -7.59
C ASP A 58 5.63 0.00 -6.74
N LEU A 59 4.63 -0.06 -5.85
CA LEU A 59 4.38 -1.24 -5.00
C LEU A 59 3.96 -2.45 -5.83
N LEU A 60 3.16 -2.28 -6.88
CA LEU A 60 2.76 -3.35 -7.78
C LEU A 60 3.95 -3.85 -8.62
N ALA A 61 4.85 -2.96 -9.03
CA ALA A 61 6.06 -3.32 -9.76
C ALA A 61 7.05 -4.09 -8.87
N GLU A 62 7.27 -3.64 -7.64
CA GLU A 62 8.08 -4.35 -6.64
C GLU A 62 7.51 -5.74 -6.35
N PHE A 63 6.20 -5.81 -6.11
CA PHE A 63 5.53 -7.09 -5.89
C PHE A 63 5.66 -8.05 -7.08
N ALA A 64 5.50 -7.57 -8.31
CA ALA A 64 5.67 -8.40 -9.51
C ALA A 64 7.11 -8.94 -9.62
N ALA A 65 8.11 -8.11 -9.35
CA ALA A 65 9.51 -8.51 -9.34
C ALA A 65 9.81 -9.56 -8.24
N GLU A 66 9.25 -9.40 -7.05
CA GLU A 66 9.36 -10.39 -5.97
C GLU A 66 8.65 -11.70 -6.31
N ALA A 67 7.46 -11.65 -6.89
CA ALA A 67 6.71 -12.84 -7.29
C ALA A 67 7.45 -13.67 -8.36
N GLU A 68 8.09 -13.02 -9.33
CA GLU A 68 8.97 -13.69 -10.31
C GLU A 68 10.22 -14.30 -9.66
N ALA A 69 10.80 -13.62 -8.67
CA ALA A 69 11.96 -14.11 -7.94
C ALA A 69 11.66 -15.35 -7.06
N VAL A 70 10.40 -15.55 -6.66
CA VAL A 70 9.96 -16.68 -5.81
C VAL A 70 9.58 -17.93 -6.62
N THR A 71 9.38 -17.82 -7.93
CA THR A 71 9.11 -18.96 -8.81
C THR A 71 10.38 -19.73 -9.20
N TRP A 72 10.89 -20.59 -8.30
CA TRP A 72 11.92 -21.60 -8.58
C TRP A 72 11.62 -22.92 -7.87
#